data_AF-A0A4P7ST53-F1
#
_entry.id   AF-A0A4P7ST53-F1
#
_cell.length_a   1.000
_cell.length_b   1.000
_cell.length_c   1.000
_cell.angle_alpha   90.00
_cell.angle_beta   90.00
_cell.angle_gamma   90.00
#
_symmetry.space_group_name_H-M   'P 1'
#
loop_
_entity.id
_entity.type
_entity.pdbx_description
1 polymer ?
#
loop_
_entity_poly.entity_id
_entity_poly.type
_entity_poly.pdbx_seq_one_letter_code
_entity_poly.pdbx_strand_id
1 'polypeptide(L)'
;MIIQAGFDFEILARPFIVQDGKLVPNLVLICVDAEMRLDSVDVIAEDFSGSLAPFLDAVLVALDPEYTRYFAIAHPGRFSEYDFSEPIMDEARILASKAADRGMQLIGHFAIDETGYRSARARSYFDQYPSHEDLPRTMFHWSHSSLGKCG
;
A
#
# COMPACT_ATOMS: atom_id res chain seq x y z
N MET A 1 -9.70 -11.50 2.10
CA MET A 1 -9.76 -11.01 0.70
C MET A 1 -8.41 -11.26 0.04
N ILE A 2 -8.35 -11.63 -1.25
CA ILE A 2 -7.06 -11.67 -1.97
C ILE A 2 -6.86 -10.33 -2.66
N ILE A 3 -5.69 -9.73 -2.49
CA ILE A 3 -5.28 -8.47 -3.09
C ILE A 3 -4.68 -8.77 -4.47
N GLN A 4 -5.33 -8.29 -5.52
CA GLN A 4 -5.03 -8.62 -6.92
C GLN A 4 -4.43 -7.42 -7.67
N ALA A 5 -4.75 -6.20 -7.25
CA ALA A 5 -4.29 -4.97 -7.89
C ALA A 5 -4.09 -3.82 -6.90
N GLY A 6 -3.35 -2.80 -7.35
CA GLY A 6 -3.14 -1.58 -6.57
C GLY A 6 -4.43 -0.85 -6.16
N PHE A 7 -5.50 -0.95 -6.96
CA PHE A 7 -6.78 -0.33 -6.61
C PHE A 7 -7.48 -1.02 -5.43
N ASP A 8 -7.18 -2.28 -5.13
CA ASP A 8 -7.74 -2.97 -3.96
C ASP A 8 -7.30 -2.27 -2.66
N PHE A 9 -6.07 -1.79 -2.62
CA PHE A 9 -5.55 -1.01 -1.49
C PHE A 9 -6.26 0.33 -1.33
N GLU A 10 -6.60 0.99 -2.44
CA GLU A 10 -7.38 2.23 -2.36
C GLU A 10 -8.78 1.96 -1.80
N ILE A 11 -9.48 0.93 -2.29
CA ILE A 11 -10.80 0.54 -1.80
C ILE A 11 -10.77 0.24 -0.31
N LEU A 12 -9.71 -0.44 0.17
CA LEU A 12 -9.55 -0.77 1.58
C LEU A 12 -9.23 0.44 2.46
N ALA A 13 -8.39 1.37 1.98
CA ALA A 13 -8.00 2.56 2.75
C ALA A 13 -9.04 3.67 2.73
N ARG A 14 -9.81 3.81 1.65
CA ARG A 14 -10.72 4.95 1.42
C ARG A 14 -11.70 5.20 2.57
N PRO A 15 -12.37 4.19 3.17
CA PRO A 15 -13.30 4.42 4.29
C PRO A 15 -12.64 5.04 5.52
N PHE A 16 -11.32 4.89 5.67
CA PHE A 16 -10.56 5.45 6.78
C PHE A 16 -10.03 6.85 6.49
N ILE A 17 -10.00 7.29 5.23
CA ILE A 17 -9.45 8.59 4.82
C ILE A 17 -10.55 9.55 4.34
N VAL A 18 -11.62 9.02 3.73
CA VAL A 18 -12.77 9.79 3.25
C VAL A 18 -14.00 9.34 4.04
N GLN A 19 -14.47 10.20 4.94
CA GLN A 19 -15.64 9.95 5.79
C GLN A 19 -16.67 11.05 5.60
N ASP A 20 -17.92 10.68 5.31
CA ASP A 20 -19.01 11.63 5.01
C ASP A 20 -18.64 12.71 3.98
N GLY A 21 -17.84 12.31 2.97
CA GLY A 21 -17.34 13.20 1.92
C GLY A 21 -16.25 14.17 2.35
N LYS A 22 -15.67 14.00 3.55
CA LYS A 22 -14.57 14.82 4.07
C LYS A 22 -13.29 14.01 4.21
N LEU A 23 -12.15 14.66 4.01
CA LEU A 23 -10.84 14.07 4.30
C LEU A 23 -10.56 14.11 5.80
N VAL A 24 -10.24 12.96 6.36
CA VAL A 24 -9.72 12.83 7.73
C VAL A 24 -8.20 12.57 7.69
N PRO A 25 -7.43 13.10 8.65
CA PRO A 25 -5.96 13.02 8.66
C PRO A 25 -5.41 11.64 9.06
N ASN A 26 -5.95 10.56 8.51
CA ASN A 26 -5.54 9.20 8.90
C ASN A 26 -4.36 8.68 8.05
N LEU A 27 -3.33 8.16 8.71
CA LEU A 27 -2.33 7.29 8.08
C LEU A 27 -2.77 5.84 8.25
N VAL A 28 -3.05 5.17 7.14
CA VAL A 28 -3.56 3.80 7.10
C VAL A 28 -2.45 2.86 6.68
N LEU A 29 -2.33 1.73 7.38
CA LEU A 29 -1.49 0.60 7.04
C LEU A 29 -2.37 -0.56 6.59
N ILE A 30 -1.97 -1.27 5.54
CA ILE A 30 -2.63 -2.48 5.07
C ILE A 30 -1.58 -3.59 5.04
N CYS A 31 -1.80 -4.64 5.83
CA CYS A 31 -0.90 -5.78 5.93
C CYS A 31 -1.41 -6.96 5.11
N VAL A 32 -0.49 -7.66 4.45
CA VAL A 32 -0.79 -8.70 3.48
C VAL A 32 0.19 -9.87 3.64
N ASP A 33 -0.35 -11.08 3.63
CA ASP A 33 0.43 -12.31 3.77
C ASP A 33 1.21 -12.69 2.48
N ALA A 34 2.02 -13.74 2.58
CA ALA A 34 2.81 -14.24 1.47
C ALA A 34 1.99 -14.82 0.30
N GLU A 35 0.67 -14.97 0.42
CA GLU A 35 -0.25 -15.41 -0.63
C GLU A 35 -1.17 -14.27 -1.11
N MET A 36 -0.85 -13.03 -0.73
CA MET A 36 -1.62 -11.81 -1.01
C MET A 36 -3.00 -11.78 -0.38
N ARG A 37 -3.23 -12.54 0.70
CA ARG A 37 -4.42 -12.38 1.50
C ARG A 37 -4.26 -11.18 2.42
N LEU A 38 -5.31 -10.36 2.45
CA LEU A 38 -5.46 -9.30 3.43
C LEU A 38 -5.40 -9.91 4.83
N ASP A 39 -4.46 -9.40 5.62
CA ASP A 39 -4.31 -9.72 7.04
C ASP A 39 -5.04 -8.65 7.88
N SER A 40 -4.61 -7.39 7.79
CA SER A 40 -5.19 -6.27 8.54
C SER A 40 -5.29 -4.97 7.72
N VAL A 41 -6.15 -4.07 8.21
CA VAL A 41 -6.22 -2.65 7.82
C VAL A 41 -6.28 -1.83 9.10
N ASP A 42 -5.23 -1.06 9.37
CA ASP A 42 -5.04 -0.37 10.64
C ASP A 42 -4.83 1.13 10.42
N VAL A 43 -5.39 1.95 11.31
CA VAL A 43 -5.08 3.38 11.39
C VAL A 43 -3.90 3.56 12.33
N ILE A 44 -2.75 3.95 11.77
CA ILE A 44 -1.50 4.13 12.51
C ILE A 44 -1.41 5.51 13.17
N ALA A 45 -2.01 6.52 12.54
CA ALA A 45 -2.10 7.88 13.07
C ALA A 45 -3.41 8.52 12.63
N GLU A 46 -4.00 9.34 13.52
CA GLU A 46 -5.24 10.08 13.26
C GLU A 46 -4.98 11.57 12.96
N ASP A 47 -3.72 12.00 12.95
CA ASP A 47 -3.26 13.38 12.82
C ASP A 47 -2.16 13.55 11.75
N PHE A 48 -2.17 12.69 10.74
CA PHE A 48 -1.22 12.71 9.63
C PHE A 48 -1.22 14.06 8.91
N SER A 49 -0.07 14.71 8.90
CA SER A 49 0.12 16.07 8.36
C SER A 49 1.06 16.12 7.15
N GLY A 50 1.14 15.03 6.37
CA GLY A 50 1.92 14.99 5.12
C GLY A 50 3.36 14.50 5.25
N SER A 51 3.78 13.99 6.42
CA SER A 51 5.09 13.39 6.63
C SER A 51 4.96 12.06 7.36
N LEU A 52 5.62 11.03 6.84
CA LEU A 52 5.76 9.70 7.43
C LEU A 52 6.86 9.66 8.49
N ALA A 53 7.79 10.62 8.49
CA ALA A 53 8.96 10.62 9.38
C ALA A 53 8.61 10.40 10.87
N PRO A 54 7.54 11.02 11.44
CA PRO A 54 7.16 10.79 12.83
C PRO A 54 6.59 9.39 13.11
N PHE A 55 6.11 8.71 12.08
CA PHE A 55 5.33 7.48 12.19
C PHE A 55 6.08 6.23 11.69
N LEU A 56 7.32 6.38 11.21
CA LEU A 56 8.10 5.25 10.67
C LEU A 56 8.19 4.08 11.65
N ASP A 57 8.52 4.37 12.91
CA ASP A 57 8.68 3.32 13.92
C ASP A 57 7.33 2.70 14.31
N ALA A 58 6.26 3.49 14.35
CA ALA A 58 4.90 3.00 14.61
C ALA A 58 4.44 2.03 13.51
N VAL A 59 4.66 2.38 12.24
CA VAL A 59 4.38 1.47 11.11
C VAL A 59 5.19 0.19 11.26
N LEU A 60 6.50 0.28 11.50
CA LEU A 60 7.37 -0.89 11.62
C LEU A 60 7.04 -1.81 12.81
N VAL A 61 6.47 -1.27 13.89
CA VAL A 61 6.00 -2.04 15.05
C VAL A 61 4.67 -2.75 14.74
N ALA A 62 3.80 -2.13 13.95
CA ALA A 62 2.52 -2.72 13.56
C ALA A 62 2.66 -3.87 12.54
N LEU A 63 3.78 -3.94 11.84
CA LEU A 63 4.08 -5.05 10.93
C LEU A 63 4.47 -6.32 11.71
N ASP A 64 3.66 -7.37 11.57
CA ASP A 64 3.94 -8.68 12.17
C ASP A 64 4.90 -9.48 11.26
N PRO A 65 6.15 -9.77 11.68
CA PRO A 65 7.11 -10.48 10.85
C PRO A 65 6.78 -11.96 10.61
N GLU A 66 5.89 -12.56 11.40
CA GLU A 66 5.46 -13.96 11.22
C GLU A 66 4.38 -14.09 10.14
N TYR A 67 3.55 -13.06 9.98
CA TYR A 67 2.36 -13.09 9.12
C TYR A 67 2.42 -12.12 7.95
N THR A 68 2.97 -10.92 8.15
CA THR A 68 3.06 -9.89 7.12
C THR A 68 4.25 -10.16 6.21
N ARG A 69 3.98 -10.28 4.91
CA ARG A 69 5.03 -10.34 3.88
C ARG A 69 5.08 -9.07 3.06
N TYR A 70 3.92 -8.52 2.76
CA TYR A 70 3.76 -7.30 1.99
C TYR A 70 2.89 -6.32 2.76
N PHE A 71 3.08 -5.04 2.50
CA PHE A 71 2.22 -4.02 3.06
C PHE A 71 2.07 -2.82 2.14
N ALA A 72 1.04 -2.03 2.39
CA ALA A 72 0.80 -0.75 1.75
C ALA A 72 0.48 0.32 2.78
N ILE A 73 0.84 1.57 2.47
CA ILE A 73 0.44 2.73 3.25
C ILE A 73 -0.47 3.63 2.43
N ALA A 74 -1.46 4.24 3.07
CA ALA A 74 -2.35 5.21 2.46
C ALA A 74 -2.56 6.40 3.40
N HIS A 75 -2.67 7.60 2.84
CA HIS A 75 -2.88 8.82 3.61
C HIS A 75 -3.67 9.86 2.81
N PRO A 76 -4.29 10.87 3.44
CA PRO A 76 -4.90 11.97 2.71
C PRO A 76 -3.85 12.82 2.00
N GLY A 77 -4.27 13.45 0.91
CA GLY A 77 -3.50 14.47 0.21
C GLY A 77 -3.25 14.12 -1.25
N ARG A 78 -2.26 14.78 -1.82
CA ARG A 78 -1.80 14.58 -3.19
C ARG A 78 -0.29 14.60 -3.22
N PHE A 79 0.27 13.72 -4.03
CA PHE A 79 1.63 13.87 -4.55
C PHE A 79 1.58 13.71 -6.07
N SER A 80 2.58 14.26 -6.73
CA SER A 80 2.77 14.17 -8.16
C SER A 80 3.09 12.74 -8.58
N GLU A 81 2.47 12.30 -9.66
CA GLU A 81 2.74 11.01 -10.29
C GLU A 81 4.05 11.00 -11.09
N TYR A 82 4.59 12.19 -11.35
CA TYR A 82 5.73 12.43 -12.23
C TYR A 82 6.90 13.10 -11.51
N ASP A 83 6.65 13.62 -10.30
CA ASP A 83 7.65 14.27 -9.47
C ASP A 83 7.80 13.50 -8.16
N PHE A 84 8.81 12.64 -8.13
CA PHE A 84 9.17 11.83 -6.97
C PHE A 84 10.16 12.53 -6.04
N SER A 85 10.39 13.84 -6.22
CA SER A 85 11.26 14.64 -5.34
C SER A 85 10.57 15.13 -4.06
N GLU A 86 9.27 14.88 -3.93
CA GLU A 86 8.52 15.23 -2.71
C GLU A 86 9.09 14.50 -1.48
N PRO A 87 9.25 15.18 -0.32
CA PRO A 87 9.86 14.59 0.87
C PRO A 87 9.23 13.26 1.31
N ILE A 88 7.91 13.13 1.15
CA ILE A 88 7.17 11.92 1.52
C ILE A 88 7.61 10.68 0.72
N MET A 89 8.15 10.85 -0.49
CA MET A 89 8.67 9.75 -1.30
C MET A 89 10.01 9.23 -0.75
N ASP A 90 10.86 10.13 -0.27
CA ASP A 90 12.12 9.76 0.38
C ASP A 90 11.86 9.09 1.73
N GLU A 91 10.90 9.59 2.50
CA GLU A 91 10.46 8.97 3.76
C GLU A 91 9.86 7.57 3.52
N ALA A 92 9.03 7.40 2.48
CA ALA A 92 8.52 6.09 2.10
C ALA A 92 9.63 5.14 1.64
N ARG A 93 10.70 5.64 1.03
CA ARG A 93 11.89 4.84 0.67
C ARG A 93 12.65 4.38 1.91
N ILE A 94 12.79 5.25 2.91
CA ILE A 94 13.38 4.90 4.21
C ILE A 94 12.55 3.81 4.89
N LEU A 95 11.23 3.96 4.93
CA LEU A 95 10.31 2.95 5.47
C LEU A 95 10.49 1.61 4.75
N ALA A 96 10.48 1.62 3.41
CA ALA A 96 10.63 0.42 2.60
C ALA A 96 11.97 -0.29 2.87
N SER A 97 13.06 0.46 3.00
CA SER A 97 14.38 -0.10 3.33
C SER A 97 14.37 -0.77 4.70
N LYS A 98 13.87 -0.08 5.74
CA LYS A 98 13.81 -0.63 7.11
C LYS A 98 12.91 -1.86 7.21
N ALA A 99 11.82 -1.91 6.45
CA ALA A 99 10.95 -3.08 6.41
C ALA A 99 11.58 -4.25 5.65
N ALA A 100 12.31 -3.96 4.57
CA ALA A 100 13.02 -4.98 3.78
C ALA A 100 14.10 -5.70 4.61
N ASP A 101 14.79 -4.99 5.50
CA ASP A 101 15.74 -5.57 6.46
C ASP A 101 15.08 -6.60 7.41
N ARG A 102 13.75 -6.55 7.56
CA ARG A 102 12.93 -7.49 8.34
C ARG A 102 12.20 -8.52 7.47
N GLY A 103 12.50 -8.57 6.16
CA GLY A 103 11.88 -9.50 5.23
C GLY A 103 10.47 -9.10 4.76
N MET A 104 10.07 -7.84 4.92
CA MET A 104 8.76 -7.33 4.53
C MET A 104 8.88 -6.26 3.45
N GLN A 105 7.91 -6.19 2.54
CA GLN A 105 8.02 -5.33 1.37
C GLN A 105 6.87 -4.33 1.25
N LEU A 106 7.22 -3.05 1.08
CA LEU A 106 6.27 -2.00 0.74
C LEU A 106 5.87 -2.13 -0.75
N ILE A 107 4.64 -2.55 -1.02
CA ILE A 107 4.13 -2.73 -2.38
C ILE A 107 3.17 -1.62 -2.81
N GLY A 108 2.66 -0.82 -1.87
CA GLY A 108 1.74 0.28 -2.18
C GLY A 108 1.97 1.52 -1.33
N HIS A 109 1.94 2.70 -1.96
CA HIS A 109 1.94 3.99 -1.27
C HIS A 109 0.95 4.91 -1.97
N PHE A 110 -0.11 5.26 -1.26
CA PHE A 110 -1.29 5.93 -1.82
C PHE A 110 -1.56 7.26 -1.13
N ALA A 111 -1.78 8.29 -1.93
CA ALA A 111 -2.39 9.54 -1.47
C ALA A 111 -3.83 9.59 -1.98
N ILE A 112 -4.79 9.74 -1.07
CA ILE A 112 -6.23 9.75 -1.37
C ILE A 112 -6.79 11.15 -1.12
N ASP A 113 -7.65 11.60 -2.02
CA ASP A 113 -8.40 12.83 -1.87
C ASP A 113 -9.90 12.61 -2.21
N GLU A 114 -10.67 13.69 -2.15
CA GLU A 114 -12.11 13.68 -2.45
C GLU A 114 -12.43 13.23 -3.90
N THR A 115 -11.48 13.42 -4.82
CA THR A 115 -11.62 13.20 -6.26
C THR A 115 -11.05 11.85 -6.75
N GLY A 116 -10.29 11.14 -5.92
CA GLY A 116 -9.68 9.86 -6.30
C GLY A 116 -8.42 9.56 -5.49
N TYR A 117 -7.46 8.90 -6.13
CA TYR A 117 -6.17 8.57 -5.52
C TYR A 117 -4.99 8.77 -6.46
N ARG A 118 -3.81 8.79 -5.87
CA ARG A 118 -2.49 8.76 -6.51
C ARG A 118 -1.70 7.64 -5.90
N SER A 119 -0.91 6.96 -6.71
CA SER A 119 -0.05 5.85 -6.26
C SER A 119 1.36 6.03 -6.79
N ALA A 120 2.33 5.93 -5.87
CA ALA A 120 3.75 5.96 -6.18
C ALA A 120 4.30 4.59 -6.60
N ARG A 121 3.51 3.51 -6.43
CA ARG A 121 3.90 2.12 -6.73
C ARG A 121 2.78 1.37 -7.46
N ALA A 122 1.89 0.73 -6.70
CA ALA A 122 0.86 -0.15 -7.24
C ALA A 122 -0.28 0.63 -7.93
N ARG A 123 -0.43 0.51 -9.26
CA ARG A 123 -1.56 1.10 -10.04
C ARG A 123 -2.37 0.08 -10.83
N SER A 124 -1.80 -1.10 -11.04
CA SER A 124 -2.39 -2.15 -11.86
C SER A 124 -2.36 -3.48 -11.09
N TYR A 125 -2.77 -4.54 -11.77
CA TYR A 125 -2.63 -5.90 -11.32
C TYR A 125 -1.17 -6.22 -11.01
N PHE A 126 -0.94 -6.92 -9.90
CA PHE A 126 0.41 -7.27 -9.47
C PHE A 126 1.13 -8.21 -10.44
N ASP A 127 0.38 -8.99 -11.23
CA ASP A 127 0.92 -9.84 -12.30
C ASP A 127 1.53 -9.07 -13.49
N GLN A 128 1.45 -7.73 -13.50
CA GLN A 128 2.07 -6.85 -14.49
C GLN A 128 3.35 -6.17 -13.98
N TYR A 129 3.80 -6.46 -12.75
CA TYR A 129 4.99 -5.82 -12.19
C TYR A 129 6.28 -6.49 -12.68
N PRO A 130 7.29 -5.72 -13.11
CA PRO A 130 8.50 -6.25 -13.75
C PRO A 130 9.41 -7.07 -12.82
N SER A 131 9.24 -6.97 -11.49
CA SER A 131 9.89 -7.89 -10.53
C SER A 131 8.89 -8.96 -10.10
N HIS A 132 8.89 -10.09 -10.82
CA HIS A 132 8.09 -11.26 -10.45
C HIS A 132 8.78 -12.14 -9.40
N GLU A 133 10.06 -11.91 -9.12
CA GLU A 133 10.83 -12.71 -8.15
C GLU A 133 10.35 -12.48 -6.70
N ASP A 134 9.71 -11.34 -6.45
CA ASP A 134 9.26 -10.94 -5.12
C ASP A 134 7.75 -11.13 -4.89
N LEU A 135 6.97 -11.54 -5.90
CA LEU A 135 5.53 -11.78 -5.77
C LEU A 135 5.23 -13.26 -5.47
N PRO A 136 4.12 -13.58 -4.79
CA PRO A 136 3.75 -14.96 -4.53
C PRO A 136 3.61 -15.77 -5.82
N ARG A 137 4.05 -17.03 -5.79
CA ARG A 137 3.93 -17.94 -6.93
C ARG A 137 2.49 -18.14 -7.42
N THR A 138 1.50 -17.89 -6.56
CA THR A 138 0.07 -17.93 -6.91
C THR A 138 -0.32 -16.92 -7.99
N MET A 139 0.46 -15.85 -8.21
CA MET A 139 0.20 -14.90 -9.30
C MET A 139 0.61 -15.40 -10.70
N PHE A 140 1.61 -16.30 -10.81
CA PHE A 140 2.00 -16.88 -12.11
C PHE A 140 0.89 -17.73 -12.74
N HIS A 141 -0.01 -18.27 -11.92
CA HIS A 141 -1.13 -19.07 -12.42
C HIS A 141 -2.28 -18.21 -12.97
N TRP A 142 -2.32 -16.92 -12.65
CA TRP A 142 -3.44 -16.04 -13.04
C TRP A 142 -3.23 -15.31 -14.36
N SER A 143 -1.98 -15.00 -14.74
CA SER A 143 -1.65 -14.53 -16.10
C SER A 143 -2.06 -15.52 -17.21
N HIS A 144 -2.21 -16.80 -16.84
CA HIS A 144 -2.65 -17.89 -17.70
C HIS A 144 -4.06 -18.45 -17.36
N SER A 145 -4.72 -17.90 -16.35
CA SER A 145 -6.08 -18.32 -15.97
C SER A 145 -7.11 -17.70 -16.90
N SER A 146 -7.92 -18.52 -17.55
CA SER A 146 -9.07 -18.07 -18.35
C SER A 146 -10.17 -17.36 -17.54
N LEU A 147 -10.05 -17.34 -16.20
CA LEU A 147 -10.99 -16.68 -15.29
C LEU A 147 -10.63 -15.21 -14.99
N GLY A 148 -9.43 -14.74 -15.39
CA GLY A 148 -8.98 -13.34 -15.17
C GLY A 148 -9.31 -12.39 -16.32
N LYS A 149 -9.87 -12.89 -17.43
CA LYS A 149 -10.29 -12.07 -18.57
C LYS A 149 -11.79 -11.82 -18.50
N CYS A 150 -12.22 -10.94 -17.62
CA CYS A 150 -13.51 -10.28 -17.82
C CYS A 150 -13.34 -9.33 -19.01
N GLY A 151 -13.78 -9.78 -20.18
CA GLY A 151 -14.21 -8.91 -21.27
C GLY A 151 -15.59 -8.33 -21.00
#